data_AF-A0A4R1KG35-F1
#
_entry.id   AF-A0A4R1KG35-F1
#
_cell.length_a   1.000
_cell.length_b   1.000
_cell.length_c   1.000
_cell.angle_alpha   90.00
_cell.angle_beta   90.00
_cell.angle_gamma   90.00
#
_symmetry.space_group_name_H-M   'P 1'
#
loop_
_entity.id
_entity.type
_entity.pdbx_description
1 polymer ?
#
loop_
_entity_poly.entity_id
_entity_poly.type
_entity_poly.pdbx_seq_one_letter_code
_entity_poly.pdbx_strand_id
1 'polypeptide(L)'
;MGQADNRLFSHLLYEYKKGIRRLVLYTARESDAEACRGKLRRGNITWHETPAKEGRINFFFGDCPCISIVKSFGDKPLNGFDEKEDFILGVLLGYDITKQCERYLGNIEKQFCAACCG
;
A
#
# COMPACT_ATOMS: atom_id res chain seq x y z
N MET A 1 -5.24 -0.47 -20.16
CA MET A 1 -4.35 0.43 -19.37
C MET A 1 -3.84 1.55 -20.23
N GLY A 2 -4.10 2.79 -19.81
CA GLY A 2 -3.65 3.99 -20.51
C GLY A 2 -2.11 4.07 -20.58
N GLN A 3 -1.60 4.90 -21.51
CA GLN A 3 -0.15 5.00 -21.73
C GLN A 3 0.61 5.51 -20.49
N ALA A 4 0.07 6.51 -19.79
CA ALA A 4 0.66 7.06 -18.57
C ALA A 4 0.67 6.04 -17.43
N ASP A 5 -0.46 5.38 -17.18
CA ASP A 5 -0.60 4.31 -16.17
C ASP A 5 0.36 3.16 -16.43
N ASN A 6 0.49 2.77 -17.70
CA ASN A 6 1.43 1.73 -18.11
C ASN A 6 2.88 2.10 -17.80
N ARG A 7 3.29 3.35 -18.05
CA ARG A 7 4.63 3.86 -17.76
C ARG A 7 4.87 3.92 -16.25
N LEU A 8 3.91 4.44 -15.49
CA LEU A 8 4.00 4.53 -14.03
C LEU A 8 4.16 3.13 -13.41
N PHE A 9 3.30 2.18 -13.78
CA PHE A 9 3.39 0.82 -13.24
C PHE A 9 4.72 0.15 -13.60
N SER A 10 5.21 0.33 -14.84
CA SER A 10 6.53 -0.19 -15.23
C SER A 10 7.68 0.45 -14.45
N HIS A 11 7.57 1.74 -14.14
CA HIS A 11 8.56 2.44 -13.32
C HIS A 11 8.58 1.90 -11.89
N LEU A 12 7.41 1.70 -11.29
CA LEU A 12 7.29 1.11 -9.96
C LEU A 12 7.86 -0.32 -9.89
N LEU A 13 7.64 -1.13 -10.93
CA LEU A 13 8.26 -2.46 -11.06
C LEU A 13 9.79 -2.37 -11.14
N TYR A 14 10.32 -1.34 -11.83
CA TYR A 14 11.75 -1.11 -11.92
C TYR A 14 12.34 -0.72 -10.56
N GLU A 15 11.71 0.20 -9.83
CA GLU A 15 12.13 0.58 -8.47
C GLU A 15 12.20 -0.62 -7.53
N TYR A 16 11.17 -1.48 -7.56
CA TYR A 16 11.16 -2.73 -6.80
C TYR A 16 12.32 -3.65 -7.20
N LYS A 17 12.50 -3.90 -8.50
CA LYS A 17 13.59 -4.78 -8.99
C LYS A 17 14.99 -4.25 -8.68
N LYS A 18 15.16 -2.93 -8.51
CA LYS A 18 16.42 -2.32 -8.09
C LYS A 18 16.60 -2.28 -6.56
N GLY A 19 15.62 -2.74 -5.80
CA GLY A 19 15.65 -2.74 -4.34
C GLY A 19 15.48 -1.36 -3.72
N ILE A 20 14.98 -0.38 -4.49
CA ILE A 20 14.69 0.98 -3.99
C ILE A 20 13.51 0.92 -3.00
N ARG A 21 12.53 0.07 -3.28
CA ARG A 21 11.37 -0.18 -2.43
C ARG A 21 11.19 -1.67 -2.22
N ARG A 22 10.79 -2.04 -1.00
CA ARG A 22 10.51 -3.43 -0.60
C ARG A 22 9.03 -3.79 -0.75
N LEU A 23 8.16 -2.79 -0.67
CA LEU A 23 6.73 -2.89 -0.95
C LEU A 23 6.31 -1.69 -1.82
N VAL A 24 5.42 -1.95 -2.77
CA VAL A 24 4.80 -0.94 -3.61
C VAL A 24 3.29 -1.09 -3.54
N LEU A 25 2.58 0.04 -3.45
CA LEU A 25 1.14 0.15 -3.63
C LEU A 25 0.85 0.88 -4.96
N TYR A 26 0.03 0.28 -5.81
CA TYR A 26 -0.49 0.90 -7.01
C TYR A 26 -2.01 0.71 -7.11
N THR A 27 -2.76 1.78 -7.33
CA THR A 27 -4.22 1.71 -7.51
C THR A 27 -4.57 1.74 -9.00
N ALA A 28 -5.21 0.66 -9.47
CA ALA A 28 -5.62 0.50 -10.87
C ALA A 28 -7.14 0.55 -11.01
N ARG A 29 -7.61 0.88 -12.22
CA ARG A 29 -9.00 0.63 -12.61
C ARG A 29 -9.20 -0.88 -12.83
N GLU A 30 -10.42 -1.37 -12.63
CA GLU A 30 -10.77 -2.77 -12.91
C GLU A 30 -10.39 -3.19 -14.34
N SER A 31 -10.63 -2.31 -15.32
CA SER A 31 -10.28 -2.54 -16.74
C SER A 31 -8.78 -2.75 -17.00
N ASP A 32 -7.93 -2.34 -16.06
CA ASP A 32 -6.48 -2.40 -16.17
C ASP A 32 -5.84 -3.48 -15.28
N ALA A 33 -6.64 -4.14 -14.45
CA ALA A 33 -6.19 -5.12 -13.46
C ALA A 33 -5.46 -6.30 -14.13
N GLU A 34 -6.01 -6.88 -15.20
CA GLU A 34 -5.36 -7.98 -15.92
C GLU A 34 -4.01 -7.59 -16.53
N ALA A 35 -3.86 -6.34 -16.98
CA ALA A 35 -2.59 -5.86 -17.49
C ALA A 35 -1.53 -5.77 -16.37
N CYS A 36 -1.95 -5.35 -15.17
CA CYS A 36 -1.10 -5.30 -13.97
C CYS A 36 -0.70 -6.72 -13.53
N ARG A 37 -1.68 -7.63 -13.37
CA ARG A 37 -1.45 -9.06 -13.05
C ARG A 37 -0.49 -9.70 -14.05
N GLY A 38 -0.70 -9.47 -15.36
CA GLY A 38 0.15 -9.99 -16.41
C GLY A 38 1.61 -9.56 -16.28
N LYS A 39 1.88 -8.31 -15.91
CA LYS A 39 3.25 -7.82 -15.67
C LYS A 39 3.87 -8.43 -14.42
N LEU A 40 3.11 -8.55 -13.33
CA LEU A 40 3.57 -9.15 -12.07
C LEU A 40 3.91 -10.64 -12.26
N ARG A 41 3.03 -11.41 -12.93
CA ARG A 41 3.27 -12.81 -13.30
C ARG A 41 4.54 -12.98 -14.13
N ARG A 42 4.71 -12.18 -15.19
CA ARG A 42 5.94 -12.21 -16.02
C ARG A 42 7.20 -11.85 -15.25
N GLY A 43 7.08 -11.02 -14.22
CA GLY A 43 8.19 -10.64 -13.36
C GLY A 43 8.49 -11.65 -12.25
N ASN A 44 7.66 -12.68 -12.07
CA ASN A 44 7.65 -13.57 -10.90
C ASN A 44 7.66 -12.79 -9.57
N ILE A 45 6.81 -11.77 -9.49
CA ILE A 45 6.74 -10.86 -8.34
C ILE A 45 5.54 -11.26 -7.50
N THR A 46 5.72 -11.42 -6.19
CA THR A 46 4.62 -11.67 -5.25
C THR A 46 3.75 -10.42 -5.09
N TRP A 47 2.43 -10.60 -5.08
CA TRP A 47 1.49 -9.50 -4.89
C TRP A 47 0.27 -9.92 -4.08
N HIS A 48 -0.49 -8.91 -3.64
CA HIS A 48 -1.79 -9.02 -2.99
C HIS A 48 -2.68 -7.89 -3.50
N GLU A 49 -3.96 -8.20 -3.70
CA GLU A 49 -4.96 -7.27 -4.24
C GLU A 49 -6.00 -6.98 -3.16
N THR A 50 -6.39 -5.72 -3.00
CA THR A 50 -7.51 -5.34 -2.13
C THR A 50 -8.46 -4.38 -2.86
N PRO A 51 -9.76 -4.39 -2.52
CA PRO A 51 -10.70 -3.41 -3.05
C PRO A 51 -10.29 -1.99 -2.65
N ALA A 52 -10.40 -1.06 -3.59
CA ALA A 52 -10.25 0.37 -3.35
C ALA A 52 -11.57 1.11 -3.62
N LYS A 53 -11.60 2.42 -3.31
CA LYS A 53 -12.77 3.25 -3.56
C LYS A 53 -13.10 3.32 -5.06
N GLU A 54 -14.38 3.48 -5.37
CA GLU A 54 -14.89 3.70 -6.74
C GLU A 54 -14.59 2.55 -7.71
N GLY A 55 -14.66 1.29 -7.24
CA GLY A 55 -14.46 0.12 -8.12
C GLY A 55 -13.03 0.01 -8.67
N ARG A 56 -12.06 0.56 -7.93
CA ARG A 56 -10.62 0.41 -8.21
C ARG A 56 -10.06 -0.75 -7.40
N ILE A 57 -8.90 -1.25 -7.82
CA ILE A 57 -8.14 -2.29 -7.11
C ILE A 57 -6.79 -1.74 -6.68
N ASN A 58 -6.41 -1.96 -5.42
CA ASN A 58 -5.06 -1.76 -4.94
C ASN A 58 -4.22 -3.00 -5.20
N PHE A 59 -3.07 -2.82 -5.85
CA PHE A 59 -2.04 -3.82 -6.03
C PHE A 59 -0.89 -3.53 -5.06
N PHE A 60 -0.76 -4.36 -4.04
CA PHE A 60 0.45 -4.45 -3.24
C PHE A 60 1.39 -5.45 -3.88
N PHE A 61 2.61 -5.07 -4.23
CA PHE A 61 3.61 -6.01 -4.73
C PHE A 61 4.98 -5.71 -4.14
N GLY A 62 5.78 -6.75 -3.91
CA GLY A 62 7.01 -6.58 -3.16
C GLY A 62 7.60 -7.88 -2.64
N ASP A 63 8.50 -7.74 -1.67
CA ASP A 63 9.15 -8.85 -0.99
C ASP A 63 8.09 -9.66 -0.20
N CYS A 64 8.23 -10.98 -0.21
CA CYS A 64 7.25 -11.88 0.40
C CYS A 64 6.94 -11.55 1.88
N PRO A 65 7.91 -11.21 2.75
CA PRO A 65 7.61 -10.81 4.12
C PRO A 65 6.74 -9.55 4.21
N CYS A 66 6.99 -8.55 3.34
CA CYS A 66 6.20 -7.33 3.30
C CYS A 66 4.76 -7.62 2.86
N ILE A 67 4.58 -8.48 1.84
CA ILE A 67 3.25 -8.89 1.39
C ILE A 67 2.51 -9.70 2.46
N SER A 68 3.20 -10.58 3.18
CA SER A 68 2.61 -11.35 4.27
C SER A 68 2.09 -10.46 5.40
N ILE A 69 2.83 -9.39 5.74
CA ILE A 69 2.36 -8.40 6.72
C ILE A 69 1.10 -7.70 6.22
N VAL A 70 1.06 -7.22 4.97
CA VAL A 70 -0.15 -6.56 4.43
C VAL A 70 -1.36 -7.50 4.45
N LYS A 71 -1.17 -8.77 4.09
CA LYS A 71 -2.24 -9.79 4.17
C LYS A 71 -2.74 -10.03 5.60
N SER A 72 -1.89 -9.84 6.61
CA SER A 72 -2.26 -10.03 8.01
C SER A 72 -3.23 -8.98 8.54
N PHE A 73 -3.36 -7.83 7.86
CA PHE A 73 -4.31 -6.77 8.22
C PHE A 73 -5.77 -7.16 7.90
N GLY A 74 -5.97 -8.24 7.15
CA GLY A 74 -7.28 -8.75 6.74
C GLY A 74 -7.87 -8.03 5.52
N ASP A 75 -9.03 -8.51 5.09
CA ASP A 75 -9.74 -8.02 3.90
C ASP A 75 -10.52 -6.74 4.21
N LYS A 76 -9.81 -5.64 4.45
CA LYS A 76 -10.40 -4.32 4.69
C LYS A 76 -9.77 -3.25 3.79
N PRO A 77 -10.52 -2.19 3.44
CA PRO A 77 -9.97 -1.09 2.66
C PRO A 77 -8.92 -0.32 3.48
N LEU A 78 -8.01 0.38 2.80
CA LEU A 78 -6.93 1.17 3.42
C LEU A 78 -7.42 2.15 4.51
N ASN A 79 -8.62 2.72 4.35
CA ASN A 79 -9.20 3.64 5.33
C ASN A 79 -9.82 2.95 6.55
N GLY A 80 -9.79 1.62 6.61
CA GLY A 80 -10.18 0.83 7.78
C GLY A 80 -8.99 0.29 8.58
N PHE A 81 -7.77 0.73 8.26
CA PHE A 81 -6.58 0.35 9.00
C PHE A 81 -6.53 1.13 10.32
N ASP A 82 -6.15 0.45 11.40
CA ASP A 82 -5.87 1.10 12.68
C ASP A 82 -4.54 1.86 12.61
N GLU A 83 -4.22 2.62 13.66
CA GLU A 83 -3.02 3.45 13.68
C GLU A 83 -1.74 2.63 13.53
N LYS A 84 -1.69 1.40 14.06
CA LYS A 84 -0.51 0.52 14.00
C LYS A 84 -0.35 -0.07 12.60
N GLU A 85 -1.43 -0.54 12.00
CA GLU A 85 -1.43 -1.06 10.64
C GLU A 85 -1.04 0.03 9.63
N ASP A 86 -1.57 1.24 9.79
CA ASP A 86 -1.20 2.40 8.98
C ASP A 86 0.27 2.82 9.20
N PHE A 87 0.77 2.75 10.44
CA PHE A 87 2.18 2.97 10.74
C PHE A 87 3.08 1.95 10.02
N ILE A 88 2.80 0.66 10.19
CA ILE A 88 3.56 -0.45 9.59
C ILE A 88 3.52 -0.33 8.06
N LEU A 89 2.35 -0.10 7.47
CA LEU A 89 2.21 0.07 6.03
C LEU A 89 3.09 1.22 5.53
N GLY A 90 3.07 2.38 6.19
CA GLY A 90 3.87 3.53 5.77
C GLY A 90 5.38 3.24 5.81
N VAL A 91 5.85 2.55 6.85
CA VAL A 91 7.26 2.11 6.93
C VAL A 91 7.60 1.15 5.78
N LEU A 92 6.75 0.17 5.49
CA LEU A 92 6.97 -0.79 4.40
C LEU A 92 6.99 -0.12 3.01
N LEU A 93 6.18 0.92 2.80
CA LEU A 93 6.17 1.74 1.58
C LEU A 93 7.39 2.67 1.44
N GLY A 94 8.21 2.76 2.50
CA GLY A 94 9.43 3.58 2.54
C GLY A 94 9.17 5.04 2.90
N TYR A 95 8.10 5.34 3.64
CA TYR A 95 7.94 6.66 4.24
C TYR A 95 8.96 6.87 5.37
N ASP A 96 9.28 8.13 5.60
CA ASP A 96 10.17 8.53 6.68
C ASP A 96 9.63 8.07 8.03
N ILE A 97 10.46 7.35 8.79
CA ILE A 97 10.04 6.73 10.05
C ILE A 97 9.69 7.78 11.11
N THR A 98 10.40 8.92 11.14
CA THR A 98 10.14 10.00 12.10
C THR A 98 8.78 10.63 11.84
N LYS A 99 8.45 10.93 10.57
CA LYS A 99 7.11 11.41 10.18
C LYS A 99 6.01 10.41 10.47
N GLN A 100 6.28 9.11 10.30
CA GLN A 100 5.33 8.07 10.68
C GLN A 100 5.10 8.05 12.21
N CYS A 101 6.15 8.25 13.02
CA CYS A 101 6.01 8.37 14.47
C CYS A 101 5.16 9.60 14.86
N GLU A 102 5.44 10.76 14.28
CA GLU A 102 4.65 11.98 14.50
C GLU A 102 3.18 11.77 14.14
N ARG A 103 2.90 11.16 12.99
CA ARG A 103 1.53 10.83 12.54
C ARG A 103 0.83 9.86 13.49
N TYR A 104 1.53 8.80 13.91
CA TYR A 104 0.99 7.82 14.84
C TYR A 104 0.63 8.45 16.18
N LEU A 105 1.56 9.21 16.78
CA LEU A 105 1.35 9.93 18.04
C LEU A 105 0.18 10.93 17.94
N GLY A 106 0.15 11.74 16.89
CA GLY A 106 -0.93 12.71 16.70
C GLY A 106 -2.32 12.07 16.49
N ASN A 107 -2.39 10.85 15.95
CA ASN A 107 -3.65 10.13 15.78
C ASN A 107 -4.13 9.49 17.09
N ILE A 108 -3.22 8.90 17.88
CA ILE A 108 -3.58 8.37 19.20
C ILE A 108 -3.91 9.48 20.20
N GLU A 109 -3.23 10.63 20.16
CA GLU A 109 -3.55 11.78 21.03
C GLU A 109 -4.94 12.34 20.75
N LYS A 110 -5.39 12.31 19.49
CA LYS A 110 -6.78 12.65 19.14
C LYS A 110 -7.80 11.67 19.71
N GLN A 111 -7.47 10.39 19.84
CA GLN A 111 -8.32 9.43 20.57
C GLN A 111 -8.33 9.70 22.08
N PHE A 112 -7.22 10.19 22.64
CA PHE A 112 -7.12 10.54 24.06
C PHE A 112 -7.90 11.82 24.44
N CYS A 113 -8.37 12.61 23.48
CA CYS A 113 -9.17 13.81 23.74
C CYS A 113 -10.56 13.77 23.07
N ALA A 114 -11.39 12.81 23.46
CA ALA A 114 -12.84 12.86 23.25
C ALA A 114 -13.63 13.22 24.53
N ALA A 115 -12.98 13.24 25.70
CA ALA A 115 -13.63 13.38 27.00
C ALA A 115 -13.13 14.55 27.87
N CYS A 116 -12.14 15.35 27.40
CA CYS A 116 -11.50 16.39 28.23
C CYS A 116 -11.68 17.82 27.73
N CYS A 117 -12.55 18.08 26.75
CA CYS A 117 -13.09 19.42 26.54
C CYS A 117 -14.34 19.59 27.42
N GLY A 118 -14.10 19.71 28.73
CA GLY A 118 -15.05 20.27 29.69
C GLY A 118 -14.80 21.76 29.87
#